data_AF-A0A522LXF8-F1
#
_entry.id   AF-A0A522LXF8-F1
#
_cell.length_a   1.000
_cell.length_b   1.000
_cell.length_c   1.000
_cell.angle_alpha   90.00
_cell.angle_beta   90.00
_cell.angle_gamma   90.00
#
_symmetry.space_group_name_H-M   'P 1'
#
loop_
_entity.id
_entity.type
_entity.pdbx_description
1 polymer ?
#
loop_
_entity_poly.entity_id
_entity_poly.type
_entity_poly.pdbx_seq_one_letter_code
_entity_poly.pdbx_strand_id
1 'polypeptide(L)' 'TLFISVDPYMRGRMSPVKSYVAPLQPGDVIGGTAVARVADSRHPDFAAGDLVLAPLGWRTAGVLRLDKTIAGA' A
#
# COMPACT_ATOMS: atom_id res chain seq x y z
N THR A 1 -1.42 7.31 -6.25
CA THR A 1 -1.78 5.89 -6.45
C THR A 1 -2.62 5.76 -7.69
N LEU A 2 -2.34 4.77 -8.53
CA LEU A 2 -3.09 4.51 -9.77
C LEU A 2 -4.06 3.34 -9.60
N PHE A 3 -3.57 2.23 -9.03
CA PHE A 3 -4.33 1.02 -8.79
C PHE A 3 -4.05 0.48 -7.39
N ILE A 4 -5.04 -0.16 -6.79
CA ILE A 4 -4.97 -0.81 -5.48
C ILE A 4 -5.39 -2.26 -5.60
N SER A 5 -4.70 -3.15 -4.89
CA SER A 5 -5.15 -4.53 -4.75
C SER A 5 -6.38 -4.60 -3.86
N VAL A 6 -7.33 -5.45 -4.24
CA VAL A 6 -8.53 -5.76 -3.46
C VAL A 6 -8.53 -7.25 -3.20
N ASP A 7 -7.98 -7.65 -2.05
CA ASP A 7 -7.77 -9.06 -1.74
C ASP A 7 -8.97 -9.64 -0.97
N PRO A 8 -9.34 -10.91 -1.17
CA PRO A 8 -10.51 -11.52 -0.51
C PRO A 8 -10.49 -11.43 1.02
N TYR A 9 -9.31 -11.45 1.65
CA TYR A 9 -9.19 -11.40 3.11
C TYR A 9 -9.69 -10.07 3.71
N MET A 10 -9.72 -8.99 2.92
CA MET A 10 -10.03 -7.64 3.41
C MET A 10 -11.46 -7.56 3.97
N ARG A 11 -12.41 -8.27 3.35
CA ARG A 11 -13.80 -8.32 3.85
C ARG A 11 -13.88 -8.86 5.27
N GLY A 12 -13.10 -9.90 5.58
CA GLY A 12 -13.05 -10.48 6.92
C GLY A 12 -12.52 -9.50 7.96
N ARG A 13 -11.59 -8.61 7.56
CA ARG A 13 -11.04 -7.57 8.45
C ARG A 13 -11.96 -6.38 8.67
N MET A 14 -12.93 -6.15 7.78
CA MET A 14 -13.96 -5.11 7.97
C MET A 14 -15.13 -5.58 8.85
N SER A 15 -15.18 -6.87 9.18
CA SER A 15 -16.20 -7.45 10.03
C SER A 15 -15.76 -7.46 11.50
N PRO A 16 -16.63 -7.13 12.47
CA PRO A 16 -16.32 -7.26 13.90
C PRO A 16 -16.35 -8.71 14.41
N VAL A 17 -16.62 -9.69 13.55
CA VAL A 17 -16.70 -11.11 13.92
C VAL A 17 -15.31 -11.65 14.28
N LYS A 18 -15.26 -12.56 15.27
CA LYS A 18 -14.01 -13.20 15.72
C LYS A 18 -13.27 -13.83 14.55
N SER A 19 -12.05 -13.34 14.31
CA SER A 19 -11.14 -13.77 13.25
C SER A 19 -9.75 -14.01 13.85
N TYR A 20 -8.90 -14.75 13.14
CA TYR A 20 -7.50 -14.95 13.53
C TYR A 20 -6.65 -13.68 13.31
N VAL A 21 -7.14 -12.73 12.50
CA VAL A 21 -6.53 -11.40 12.31
C VAL A 21 -7.41 -10.35 12.97
N ALA A 22 -6.78 -9.38 13.63
CA ALA A 22 -7.49 -8.24 14.22
C ALA A 22 -8.31 -7.48 13.16
N PRO A 23 -9.58 -7.16 13.46
CA PRO A 23 -10.41 -6.35 12.58
C PRO A 23 -9.89 -4.92 12.51
N LEU A 24 -10.12 -4.28 11.37
CA LEU A 24 -9.87 -2.86 11.17
C LEU A 24 -10.83 -2.05 12.04
N GLN A 25 -10.30 -0.97 12.62
CA GLN A 25 -11.07 0.04 13.31
C GLN A 25 -11.38 1.22 12.37
N PRO A 26 -12.48 1.96 12.60
CA PRO A 26 -12.69 3.23 11.91
C PRO A 26 -11.47 4.15 12.08
N GLY A 27 -10.95 4.66 10.96
CA GLY A 27 -9.74 5.47 10.93
C GLY A 27 -8.47 4.70 10.55
N ASP A 28 -8.50 3.36 10.59
CA ASP A 28 -7.39 2.55 10.09
C ASP A 28 -7.25 2.69 8.57
N VAL A 29 -5.99 2.70 8.10
CA VAL A 29 -5.70 2.57 6.68
C VAL A 29 -5.89 1.10 6.29
N ILE A 30 -6.76 0.85 5.31
CA ILE A 30 -6.90 -0.49 4.73
C ILE A 30 -5.56 -0.87 4.07
N GLY A 31 -5.00 -2.01 4.49
CA GLY A 31 -3.75 -2.52 3.95
C GLY A 31 -3.86 -2.96 2.49
N GLY A 32 -2.73 -3.29 1.88
CA GLY A 32 -2.66 -3.80 0.51
C GLY A 32 -1.54 -3.17 -0.30
N THR A 33 -1.24 -3.81 -1.42
CA THR A 33 -0.25 -3.33 -2.40
C THR A 33 -0.94 -2.42 -3.41
N ALA A 34 -0.17 -1.48 -3.94
CA ALA A 34 -0.66 -0.53 -4.92
C ALA A 34 0.37 -0.30 -6.02
N VAL A 35 -0.12 -0.10 -7.25
CA VAL A 35 0.68 0.47 -8.33
C VAL A 35 0.57 1.99 -8.22
N ALA A 36 1.72 2.66 -8.11
CA ALA A 36 1.78 4.10 -7.96
C ALA A 36 2.86 4.71 -8.86
N ARG A 37 2.70 6.01 -9.13
CA ARG A 37 3.70 6.82 -9.79
C ARG A 37 4.49 7.57 -8.73
N VAL A 38 5.82 7.56 -8.83
CA VAL A 38 6.69 8.37 -7.97
C VAL A 38 6.48 9.84 -8.29
N ALA A 39 6.10 10.63 -7.28
CA ALA A 39 5.92 12.07 -7.43
C ALA A 39 7.23 12.84 -7.17
N ASP A 40 8.00 12.38 -6.18
CA ASP A 40 9.32 12.90 -5.80
C ASP A 40 10.12 11.75 -5.15
N SER A 41 11.45 11.79 -5.25
CA SER A 41 12.33 10.74 -4.72
C SER A 41 13.63 11.31 -4.14
N ARG A 42 14.06 10.70 -3.03
CA ARG A 42 15.39 10.89 -2.42
C ARG A 42 16.23 9.62 -2.47
N HIS A 43 15.75 8.60 -3.19
CA HIS A 43 16.43 7.32 -3.34
C HIS A 43 17.09 7.28 -4.72
N PRO A 44 18.37 6.86 -4.85
CA PRO A 44 19.10 6.90 -6.12
C PRO A 44 18.46 6.01 -7.21
N ASP A 45 17.79 4.94 -6.81
CA ASP A 45 17.21 3.96 -7.75
C ASP A 45 15.80 4.30 -8.25
N PHE A 46 15.20 5.40 -7.78
CA PHE A 46 13.85 5.82 -8.18
C PHE A 46 13.82 7.29 -8.53
N ALA A 47 13.19 7.64 -9.63
CA ALA A 47 12.99 9.00 -10.11
C ALA A 47 11.50 9.36 -10.19
N ALA A 48 11.19 10.65 -10.19
CA ALA A 48 9.83 11.11 -10.44
C ALA A 48 9.35 10.61 -11.81
N GLY A 49 8.13 10.05 -11.85
CA GLY A 49 7.54 9.45 -13.04
C GLY A 49 7.56 7.92 -13.05
N ASP A 50 8.47 7.29 -12.29
CA ASP A 50 8.58 5.82 -12.25
C ASP A 50 7.29 5.16 -11.74
N LEU A 51 6.98 4.00 -12.31
CA LEU A 51 5.91 3.14 -11.81
C LEU A 51 6.49 2.14 -10.82
N VAL A 52 5.89 2.08 -9.64
CA VAL A 52 6.32 1.19 -8.55
C VAL A 52 5.15 0.37 -8.04
N LEU A 53 5.45 -0.87 -7.65
CA LEU A 53 4.56 -1.71 -6.84
C LEU A 53 5.03 -1.63 -5.39
N ALA A 54 4.16 -1.13 -4.50
CA ALA A 54 4.57 -0.90 -3.12
C ALA A 54 3.42 -1.13 -2.11
N PRO A 55 3.74 -1.48 -0.85
CA PRO A 55 2.76 -1.64 0.22
C PRO A 55 2.28 -0.28 0.72
N LEU A 56 1.51 0.43 -0.11
CA LEU A 56 0.98 1.74 0.23
C LEU A 56 -0.30 1.66 1.06
N GLY A 57 -1.03 0.54 1.02
CA GLY A 57 -2.41 0.52 1.47
C GLY A 57 -3.31 1.41 0.61
N TRP A 58 -4.57 1.49 0.99
CA TRP A 58 -5.58 2.25 0.27
C TRP A 58 -5.50 3.72 0.62
N ARG A 59 -4.72 4.45 -0.19
CA ARG A 59 -4.52 5.89 -0.08
C ARG A 59 -4.26 6.50 -1.44
N THR A 60 -4.54 7.79 -1.59
CA THR A 60 -4.26 8.55 -2.82
C THR A 60 -2.76 8.84 -2.99
N ALA A 61 -2.03 9.04 -1.88
CA ALA A 61 -0.58 9.26 -1.86
C ALA A 61 0.03 8.79 -0.52
N GLY A 62 1.34 8.56 -0.50
CA GLY A 62 2.09 8.24 0.72
C GLY A 62 3.60 8.34 0.53
N VAL A 63 4.33 8.43 1.63
CA VAL A 63 5.79 8.43 1.65
C VAL A 63 6.27 7.06 2.10
N LEU A 64 7.17 6.46 1.34
CA LEU A 64 7.84 5.21 1.69
C LEU A 64 9.28 5.52 2.09
N ARG A 65 9.68 5.01 3.25
CA ARG A 65 11.11 4.85 3.55
C ARG A 65 11.50 3.46 3.08
N LEU A 66 12.45 3.40 2.16
CA LEU A 66 12.98 2.14 1.67
C LEU A 66 14.19 1.80 2.52
N ASP A 67 14.04 0.82 3.40
CA ASP A 67 15.13 0.15 4.11
C ASP A 67 15.51 -1.18 3.40
N LYS A 68 14.56 -1.80 2.68
CA LYS A 68 14.77 -2.91 1.75
C LYS A 68 13.91 -2.81 0.48
N THR A 69 14.46 -3.36 -0.59
CA THR A 69 14.04 -3.36 -2.00
C THR A 69 12.52 -3.45 -2.22
N ILE A 70 11.92 -2.40 -2.77
CA ILE A 70 10.69 -2.55 -3.58
C ILE A 70 11.10 -3.01 -4.96
N ALA A 71 10.45 -4.04 -5.48
CA ALA A 71 10.68 -4.49 -6.85
C ALA A 71 10.19 -3.39 -7.81
N GLY A 72 11.14 -2.70 -8.44
CA GLY A 72 10.88 -1.99 -9.70
C GLY A 72 10.52 -3.03 -10.75
N ALA A 73 9.47 -2.76 -11.52
CA ALA A 73 9.13 -3.55 -12.69
C ALA A 73 10.18 -3.34 -13.80
#